data_AF-A0A1M6V9Q2-F1
#
_entry.id   AF-A0A1M6V9Q2-F1
#
_cell.length_a   1.000
_cell.length_b   1.000
_cell.length_c   1.000
_cell.angle_alpha   90.00
_cell.angle_beta   90.00
_cell.angle_gamma   90.00
#
_symmetry.space_group_name_H-M   'P 1'
#
loop_
_entity.id
_entity.type
_entity.pdbx_description
1 polymer ?
#
loop_
_entity_poly.entity_id
_entity_poly.type
_entity_poly.pdbx_seq_one_letter_code
_entity_poly.pdbx_strand_id
1 'polypeptide(L)'
;MSDMKLGVNIEYEGKNYDILELPSEAFTSLIPGLTVEQFQHLDKMFQPYWHDPTVRRNHILQFAAEILGTSLDYLFMNQETVRFTKHDVEEYIEHYTKQGNRPS
;
A
#
# COMPACT_ATOMS: atom_id res chain seq x y z
N MET A 1 -16.66 11.15 3.27
CA MET A 1 -15.41 10.43 3.64
C MET A 1 -14.30 11.18 2.95
N SER A 2 -13.31 11.63 3.70
CA SER A 2 -12.23 12.45 3.15
C SER A 2 -11.19 11.52 2.53
N ASP A 3 -10.98 11.60 1.22
CA ASP A 3 -9.94 10.83 0.53
C ASP A 3 -8.57 11.11 1.18
N MET A 4 -7.83 10.06 1.50
CA MET A 4 -6.48 10.17 2.02
C MET A 4 -5.56 10.54 0.85
N LYS A 5 -4.73 11.57 1.04
CA LYS A 5 -3.71 11.98 0.07
C LYS A 5 -2.35 11.80 0.70
N LEU A 6 -1.42 11.17 -0.02
CA LEU A 6 -0.03 11.14 0.42
C LEU A 6 0.66 12.48 0.12
N GLY A 7 0.11 13.28 -0.80
CA GLY A 7 0.69 14.56 -1.20
C GLY A 7 1.83 14.41 -2.22
N VAL A 8 2.11 13.18 -2.65
CA VAL A 8 3.02 12.87 -3.75
C VAL A 8 2.19 12.78 -5.02
N ASN A 9 2.46 13.67 -5.97
CA ASN A 9 1.75 13.71 -7.25
C ASN A 9 2.65 13.20 -8.38
N ILE A 10 2.08 12.42 -9.29
CA ILE A 10 2.77 11.89 -10.48
C ILE A 10 1.92 12.10 -11.72
N GLU A 11 2.59 12.37 -12.85
CA GLU A 11 1.93 12.42 -14.15
C GLU A 11 1.86 11.00 -14.74
N TYR A 12 0.64 10.57 -15.10
CA TYR A 12 0.37 9.31 -15.77
C TYR A 12 -0.65 9.56 -16.90
N GLU A 13 -0.32 9.13 -18.12
CA GLU A 13 -1.16 9.35 -19.33
C GLU A 13 -1.60 10.82 -19.54
N GLY A 14 -0.70 11.78 -19.22
CA GLY A 14 -0.96 13.21 -19.38
C GLY A 14 -1.87 13.84 -18.32
N LYS A 15 -2.11 13.14 -17.19
CA LYS A 15 -2.88 13.64 -16.05
C LYS A 15 -2.08 13.51 -14.75
N ASN A 16 -2.28 14.46 -13.84
CA ASN A 16 -1.68 14.41 -12.50
C ASN A 16 -2.59 13.64 -11.54
N TYR A 17 -2.00 12.68 -10.83
CA TYR A 17 -2.66 11.87 -9.81
C TYR A 17 -1.90 11.99 -8.49
N ASP A 18 -2.61 11.98 -7.36
CA ASP A 18 -2.00 11.53 -6.11
C ASP A 18 -1.68 10.04 -6.27
N ILE A 19 -0.52 9.59 -5.78
CA ILE A 19 -0.10 8.20 -5.98
C ILE A 19 -1.14 7.19 -5.47
N LEU A 20 -1.92 7.55 -4.44
CA LEU A 20 -2.97 6.68 -3.89
C LEU A 20 -4.21 6.59 -4.78
N GLU A 21 -4.35 7.47 -5.76
CA GLU A 21 -5.48 7.55 -6.70
C GLU A 21 -5.15 6.97 -8.08
N LEU A 22 -3.92 6.46 -8.29
CA LEU A 22 -3.48 5.91 -9.56
C LEU A 22 -4.35 4.74 -10.07
N PRO A 23 -4.44 4.49 -11.38
CA PRO A 23 -4.88 3.21 -11.90
C PRO A 23 -4.09 2.06 -11.25
N SER A 24 -4.73 0.91 -11.02
CA SER A 24 -4.10 -0.20 -10.27
C SER A 24 -2.81 -0.68 -10.92
N GLU A 25 -2.74 -0.69 -12.25
CA GLU A 25 -1.56 -1.07 -13.02
C GLU A 25 -0.38 -0.11 -12.79
N ALA A 26 -0.68 1.20 -12.75
CA ALA A 26 0.31 2.23 -12.45
C ALA A 26 0.74 2.18 -10.98
N PHE A 27 -0.21 1.95 -10.06
CA PHE A 27 0.06 1.82 -8.64
C PHE A 27 0.98 0.64 -8.33
N THR A 28 0.77 -0.53 -8.95
CA THR A 28 1.65 -1.69 -8.75
C THR A 28 3.09 -1.43 -9.17
N SER A 29 3.29 -0.55 -10.15
CA SER A 29 4.64 -0.18 -10.61
C SER A 29 5.43 0.62 -9.58
N LEU A 30 4.78 1.14 -8.54
CA LEU A 30 5.45 1.81 -7.41
C LEU A 30 6.10 0.82 -6.42
N ILE A 31 5.71 -0.46 -6.46
CA ILE A 31 6.18 -1.49 -5.53
C ILE A 31 6.94 -2.53 -6.35
N PRO A 32 8.29 -2.52 -6.30
CA PRO A 32 9.10 -3.41 -7.14
C PRO A 32 8.73 -4.88 -6.94
N GLY A 33 8.38 -5.56 -8.04
CA GLY A 33 8.03 -6.98 -8.02
C GLY A 33 6.59 -7.31 -7.63
N LEU A 34 5.75 -6.32 -7.33
CA LEU A 34 4.33 -6.53 -7.05
C LEU A 34 3.56 -6.67 -8.36
N THR A 35 2.93 -7.83 -8.58
CA THR A 35 2.04 -8.02 -9.72
C THR A 35 0.62 -7.50 -9.43
N VAL A 36 -0.16 -7.25 -10.49
CA VAL A 36 -1.57 -6.85 -10.36
C VAL A 36 -2.39 -7.90 -9.59
N GLU A 37 -2.14 -9.18 -9.82
CA GLU A 37 -2.82 -10.27 -9.12
C GLU A 37 -2.49 -10.27 -7.62
N GLN A 38 -1.21 -10.07 -7.27
CA GLN A 38 -0.77 -9.94 -5.88
C GLN A 38 -1.38 -8.71 -5.21
N PHE A 39 -1.44 -7.58 -5.91
CA PHE A 39 -2.10 -6.38 -5.43
C PHE A 39 -3.59 -6.62 -5.16
N GLN A 40 -4.32 -7.24 -6.09
CA GLN A 40 -5.73 -7.57 -5.89
C GLN A 40 -5.95 -8.51 -4.69
N HIS A 41 -5.02 -9.45 -4.48
CA HIS A 41 -5.06 -10.33 -3.31
C HIS A 41 -4.87 -9.54 -2.00
N LEU A 42 -3.87 -8.66 -1.95
CA LEU A 42 -3.61 -7.79 -0.80
C LEU A 42 -4.79 -6.85 -0.52
N ASP A 43 -5.31 -6.18 -1.55
CA ASP A 43 -6.45 -5.26 -1.43
C ASP A 43 -7.67 -5.97 -0.83
N LYS A 44 -7.93 -7.21 -1.29
CA LYS A 44 -9.01 -8.05 -0.77
C LYS A 44 -8.77 -8.48 0.68
N MET A 45 -7.53 -8.75 1.07
CA MET A 45 -7.19 -9.08 2.47
C MET A 45 -7.32 -7.86 3.39
N PHE A 46 -7.05 -6.65 2.89
CA PHE A 46 -7.09 -5.40 3.66
C PHE A 46 -8.50 -4.80 3.74
N GLN A 47 -9.37 -5.07 2.76
CA GLN A 47 -10.74 -4.57 2.67
C GLN A 47 -11.61 -4.72 3.94
N PRO A 48 -11.55 -5.83 4.70
CA PRO A 48 -12.33 -5.98 5.93
C PRO A 48 -11.94 -5.00 7.04
N TYR A 49 -10.72 -4.46 7.00
CA TYR A 49 -10.14 -3.61 8.06
C TYR A 49 -10.12 -2.14 7.66
N TRP A 50 -9.91 -1.84 6.37
CA TRP A 50 -9.88 -0.49 5.84
C TRP A 50 -10.77 -0.40 4.59
N HIS A 51 -11.93 0.24 4.73
CA HIS A 51 -12.92 0.32 3.64
C HIS A 51 -12.55 1.30 2.53
N ASP A 52 -11.77 2.33 2.85
CA ASP A 52 -11.34 3.33 1.88
C ASP A 52 -10.18 2.82 1.01
N PRO A 53 -10.29 2.84 -0.34
CA PRO A 53 -9.24 2.37 -1.24
C PRO A 53 -7.91 3.12 -1.10
N THR A 54 -7.94 4.43 -0.85
CA THR A 54 -6.72 5.25 -0.70
C THR A 54 -6.00 4.90 0.60
N VAL A 55 -6.76 4.65 1.68
CA VAL A 55 -6.23 4.16 2.96
C VAL A 55 -5.61 2.77 2.80
N ARG A 56 -6.27 1.86 2.07
CA ARG A 56 -5.70 0.53 1.78
C ARG A 56 -4.40 0.62 1.00
N ARG A 57 -4.37 1.44 -0.05
CA ARG A 57 -3.17 1.64 -0.86
C ARG A 57 -2.02 2.21 -0.03
N ASN A 58 -2.30 3.14 0.88
CA ASN A 58 -1.31 3.60 1.84
C ASN A 58 -0.80 2.45 2.73
N HIS A 59 -1.69 1.61 3.24
CA HIS A 59 -1.28 0.44 4.02
C HIS A 59 -0.48 -0.58 3.21
N ILE A 60 -0.77 -0.77 1.92
CA ILE A 60 -0.01 -1.68 1.03
C ILE A 60 1.39 -1.14 0.79
N LEU A 61 1.54 0.17 0.56
CA LEU A 61 2.84 0.83 0.44
C LEU A 61 3.67 0.69 1.73
N GLN A 62 3.04 0.96 2.87
CA GLN A 62 3.66 0.84 4.19
C GLN A 62 4.08 -0.62 4.50
N PHE A 63 3.20 -1.57 4.18
CA PHE A 63 3.51 -3.00 4.29
C PHE A 63 4.72 -3.39 3.45
N ALA A 64 4.78 -2.96 2.19
CA ALA A 64 5.92 -3.25 1.32
C ALA A 64 7.24 -2.64 1.85
N ALA A 65 7.19 -1.44 2.42
CA ALA A 65 8.35 -0.79 3.03
C ALA A 65 8.84 -1.58 4.27
N GLU A 66 7.92 -2.04 5.13
CA GLU A 66 8.25 -2.83 6.33
C GLU A 66 8.87 -4.18 6.00
N ILE A 67 8.33 -4.88 5.00
CA ILE A 67 8.88 -6.17 4.54
C ILE A 67 10.32 -6.03 4.03
N LEU A 68 10.62 -4.91 3.37
CA LEU A 68 11.96 -4.58 2.90
C LEU A 68 12.85 -3.95 3.99
N GLY A 69 12.34 -3.76 5.21
CA GLY A 69 13.07 -3.13 6.31
C GLY A 69 13.47 -1.69 6.01
N THR A 70 12.68 -0.96 5.23
CA THR A 70 13.00 0.37 4.70
C THR A 70 11.88 1.38 4.94
N SER A 71 12.09 2.66 4.60
CA SER A 71 11.04 3.67 4.65
C SER A 71 10.28 3.75 3.32
N LEU A 72 9.09 4.37 3.33
CA LEU A 72 8.30 4.59 2.13
C LEU A 72 9.05 5.40 1.06
N ASP A 73 9.82 6.41 1.47
CA ASP A 73 10.64 7.20 0.53
C ASP A 73 11.70 6.34 -0.16
N TYR A 74 12.32 5.44 0.60
CA TYR A 74 13.31 4.50 0.07
C TYR A 74 12.68 3.38 -0.75
N LEU A 75 11.42 3.01 -0.50
CA LEU A 75 10.69 2.04 -1.32
C LEU A 75 10.62 2.49 -2.79
N PHE A 76 10.36 3.77 -3.03
CA PHE A 76 10.32 4.34 -4.39
C PHE A 76 11.69 4.39 -5.08
N MET A 77 12.78 4.27 -4.32
CA MET A 77 14.15 4.22 -4.84
C MET A 77 14.70 2.80 -4.94
N ASN A 78 14.05 1.83 -4.29
CA ASN A 78 14.51 0.45 -4.24
C ASN A 78 14.17 -0.30 -5.53
N GLN A 79 15.02 -1.24 -5.93
CA GLN A 79 14.78 -2.14 -7.07
C GLN A 79 14.61 -3.60 -6.63
N GLU A 80 14.72 -3.89 -5.32
CA GLU A 80 14.55 -5.23 -4.80
C GLU A 80 13.09 -5.67 -4.85
N THR A 81 12.86 -6.85 -5.43
CA THR A 81 11.54 -7.46 -5.54
C THR A 81 10.99 -7.80 -4.17
N VAL A 82 9.80 -7.28 -3.85
CA VAL A 82 9.09 -7.63 -2.63
C VAL A 82 8.60 -9.08 -2.74
N ARG A 83 8.98 -9.90 -1.75
CA ARG A 83 8.41 -11.23 -1.53
C ARG A 83 7.73 -11.24 -0.18
N PHE A 84 6.45 -11.58 -0.16
CA PHE A 84 5.68 -11.69 1.07
C PHE A 84 4.92 -13.02 1.10
N THR A 85 4.64 -13.48 2.31
CA THR A 85 3.83 -14.63 2.63
C THR A 85 2.49 -14.20 3.20
N LYS A 86 1.52 -15.11 3.22
CA LYS A 86 0.24 -14.87 3.90
C LYS A 86 0.44 -14.51 5.38
N HIS A 87 1.42 -15.13 6.04
CA HIS A 87 1.72 -14.88 7.45
C HIS A 87 2.14 -13.43 7.69
N ASP A 88 3.02 -12.90 6.83
CA ASP A 88 3.51 -11.52 6.93
C ASP A 88 2.35 -10.51 6.81
N VAL A 89 1.40 -10.78 5.92
CA VAL A 89 0.21 -9.94 5.72
C VAL A 89 -0.71 -9.99 6.95
N GLU A 90 -0.91 -11.18 7.53
CA GLU A 90 -1.72 -11.35 8.75
C GLU A 90 -1.08 -10.64 9.96
N GLU A 91 0.24 -10.75 10.13
CA GLU A 91 0.98 -10.07 11.20
C GLU A 91 0.89 -8.53 11.07
N TYR A 92 1.05 -8.02 9.85
CA TYR A 92 0.90 -6.58 9.59
C TYR A 92 -0.52 -6.09 9.92
N ILE A 93 -1.56 -6.79 9.45
CA ILE A 93 -2.95 -6.44 9.77
C ILE A 93 -3.15 -6.44 11.28
N GLU A 94 -2.67 -7.48 11.98
CA GLU A 94 -2.80 -7.61 13.42
C GLU A 94 -2.14 -6.44 14.16
N HIS A 95 -0.92 -6.05 13.76
CA HIS A 95 -0.19 -4.93 14.35
C HIS A 95 -0.98 -3.61 14.23
N TYR A 96 -1.44 -3.28 13.02
CA TYR A 96 -2.06 -1.99 12.71
C TYR A 96 -3.54 -1.89 13.08
N THR A 97 -4.22 -3.01 13.28
CA THR A 97 -5.62 -3.02 13.74
C THR A 97 -5.73 -3.13 15.25
N LYS A 98 -4.80 -3.82 15.93
CA LYS A 98 -4.77 -3.87 17.41
C LYS A 98 -4.43 -2.54 18.05
N GLN A 99 -3.62 -1.71 17.39
CA GLN A 99 -3.31 -0.37 17.88
C GLN A 99 -4.50 0.62 17.78
N GLY A 100 -5.53 0.31 16.98
CA GLY A 100 -6.72 1.15 16.80
C GLY A 100 -7.81 1.00 17.87
N ASN A 101 -7.65 0.10 18.85
CA ASN A 101 -8.67 -0.19 19.88
C ASN A 101 -8.36 0.42 21.26
N ARG A 102 -7.59 1.53 21.33
CA ARG A 102 -7.53 2.37 22.54
C ARG A 102 -8.46 3.57 22.39
N PRO A 103 -9.67 3.55 22.98
CA PRO A 103 -10.43 4.78 23.18
C PRO A 103 -9.65 5.69 24.13
N SER A 104 -9.44 6.94 23.72
CA SER A 104 -9.24 8.07 24.63
C SER A 104 -10.51 8.90 24.62
#